data_AF-A0A423TYF5-F1
#
_entry.id   AF-A0A423TYF5-F1
#
_cell.length_a   1.000
_cell.length_b   1.000
_cell.length_c   1.000
_cell.angle_alpha   90.00
_cell.angle_beta   90.00
_cell.angle_gamma   90.00
#
_symmetry.space_group_name_H-M   'P 1'
#
loop_
_entity.id
_entity.type
_entity.pdbx_description
1 polymer ?
#
loop_
_entity_poly.entity_id
_entity_poly.type
_entity_poly.pdbx_seq_one_letter_code
_entity_poly.pdbx_strand_id
1 'polypeptide(L)'
;MASARRFVVVGNWDASVRDNDVERLANTLRTGPLNPNTEVVIGCPTWSYNIAKQHLPREVGIATQGSYKTEIVLNKRTSLEMTSNYGHDWVLLNDFESNDNLDENVRRALEADLKIIACVCETTDDRKNGRTREVLFRQLESLASAISDWSRVVVAFEALWASNTGVIATNQQVQEALALVRDWLRNNLGDNVADTTRIIYSGSVFPYNCHALAKLKDLDGFLVGSDALNFDFLQIVNASRSSHTALLMKQQQLKVTSHLIQGLREEYFHHKSLQRKRFPKRYI
;
A
#
# COMPACT_ATOMS: atom_id res chain seq x y z
N MET A 1 5.93 -0.50 24.93
CA MET A 1 4.82 -0.21 23.99
C MET A 1 5.23 -0.78 22.65
N ALA A 2 4.42 -1.64 22.03
CA ALA A 2 4.70 -2.11 20.68
C ALA A 2 4.85 -0.89 19.76
N SER A 3 5.97 -0.80 19.04
CA SER A 3 6.16 0.23 18.03
C SER A 3 5.00 0.15 17.04
N ALA A 4 4.37 1.28 16.70
CA ALA A 4 3.29 1.30 15.72
C ALA A 4 3.76 0.63 14.42
N ARG A 5 2.96 -0.30 13.88
CA ARG A 5 3.27 -1.00 12.63
C ARG A 5 3.51 0.01 11.52
N ARG A 6 4.71 0.00 10.93
CA ARG A 6 5.07 0.88 9.81
C ARG A 6 4.11 0.61 8.65
N PHE A 7 3.56 1.68 8.07
CA PHE A 7 2.63 1.55 6.94
C PHE A 7 3.39 1.00 5.73
N VAL A 8 2.79 0.11 4.94
CA VAL A 8 3.42 -0.43 3.73
C VAL A 8 2.51 -0.31 2.52
N VAL A 9 3.04 0.21 1.41
CA VAL A 9 2.30 0.32 0.15
C VAL A 9 3.04 -0.48 -0.92
N VAL A 10 2.38 -1.52 -1.41
CA VAL A 10 2.87 -2.41 -2.45
C VAL A 10 2.24 -2.00 -3.77
N GLY A 11 3.05 -1.68 -4.78
CA GLY A 11 2.62 -1.49 -6.15
C GLY A 11 2.90 -2.75 -6.96
N ASN A 12 1.85 -3.47 -7.36
CA ASN A 12 1.92 -4.74 -8.07
C ASN A 12 1.69 -4.51 -9.57
N TRP A 13 2.77 -4.35 -10.34
CA TRP A 13 2.71 -3.94 -11.74
C TRP A 13 2.15 -5.00 -12.69
N ASP A 14 2.25 -6.28 -12.30
CA ASP A 14 1.87 -7.43 -13.11
C ASP A 14 2.54 -7.40 -14.51
N ALA A 15 2.10 -8.24 -15.44
CA ALA A 15 2.60 -8.29 -16.81
C ALA A 15 2.30 -7.02 -17.64
N SER A 16 1.69 -5.99 -17.04
CA SER A 16 1.20 -4.79 -17.73
C SER A 16 2.26 -3.69 -17.92
N VAL A 17 3.50 -3.91 -17.45
CA VAL A 17 4.55 -2.89 -17.49
C VAL A 17 5.20 -2.76 -18.86
N ARG A 18 5.62 -1.54 -19.21
CA ARG A 18 6.56 -1.23 -20.30
C ARG A 18 7.72 -0.41 -19.73
N ASP A 19 8.87 -0.42 -20.39
CA ASP A 19 10.08 0.26 -19.90
C ASP A 19 9.84 1.76 -19.57
N ASN A 20 9.12 2.48 -20.45
CA ASN A 20 8.75 3.87 -20.23
C ASN A 20 7.84 4.08 -19.00
N ASP A 21 7.06 3.07 -18.60
CA ASP A 21 6.22 3.14 -17.39
C ASP A 21 7.09 3.06 -16.13
N VAL A 22 8.13 2.22 -16.15
CA VAL A 22 9.10 2.06 -15.05
C VAL A 22 9.86 3.35 -14.80
N GLU A 23 10.42 3.97 -15.84
CA GLU A 23 11.20 5.22 -15.71
C GLU A 23 10.35 6.37 -15.17
N ARG A 24 9.13 6.51 -15.70
CA ARG A 24 8.19 7.56 -15.30
C ARG A 24 7.80 7.45 -13.83
N LEU A 25 7.49 6.23 -13.38
CA LEU A 25 7.14 5.99 -11.99
C LEU A 25 8.35 6.15 -11.07
N ALA A 26 9.51 5.64 -11.46
CA ALA A 26 10.75 5.85 -10.74
C ALA A 26 11.06 7.34 -10.54
N ASN A 27 10.85 8.17 -11.58
CA ASN A 27 10.99 9.61 -11.47
C ASN A 27 9.97 10.22 -10.50
N THR A 28 8.73 9.74 -10.53
CA THR A 28 7.65 10.19 -9.62
C THR A 28 7.99 9.87 -8.16
N LEU A 29 8.47 8.66 -7.88
CA LEU A 29 8.87 8.25 -6.53
C LEU A 29 10.13 8.98 -6.06
N ARG A 30 11.05 9.32 -6.95
CA ARG A 30 12.29 10.05 -6.62
C ARG A 30 12.05 11.52 -6.31
N THR A 31 11.13 12.16 -7.04
CA THR A 31 10.88 13.61 -6.94
C THR A 31 9.71 13.95 -6.01
N GLY A 32 8.81 12.99 -5.79
CA GLY A 32 7.65 13.15 -4.95
C GLY A 32 7.99 13.15 -3.45
N PRO A 33 7.21 13.85 -2.60
CA PRO A 33 7.37 13.72 -1.16
C PRO A 33 6.95 12.30 -0.74
N LEU A 34 7.91 11.46 -0.40
CA LEU A 34 7.63 10.15 0.20
C LEU A 34 7.49 10.29 1.71
N ASN A 35 6.43 9.75 2.28
CA ASN A 35 6.29 9.68 3.73
C ASN A 35 7.37 8.74 4.30
N PRO A 36 8.28 9.22 5.18
CA PRO A 36 9.34 8.39 5.74
C PRO A 36 8.81 7.22 6.59
N ASN A 37 7.57 7.31 7.06
CA ASN A 37 6.90 6.27 7.83
C ASN A 37 6.13 5.27 6.97
N THR A 38 6.19 5.38 5.64
CA THR A 38 5.68 4.39 4.70
C THR A 38 6.85 3.60 4.11
N GLU A 39 6.79 2.27 4.16
CA GLU A 39 7.63 1.39 3.34
C GLU A 39 6.97 1.23 1.97
N VAL A 40 7.72 1.42 0.88
CA VAL A 40 7.21 1.26 -0.47
C VAL A 40 7.86 0.03 -1.07
N VAL A 41 7.06 -0.87 -1.63
CA VAL A 41 7.53 -2.07 -2.30
C VAL A 41 6.92 -2.14 -3.69
N ILE A 42 7.70 -2.47 -4.69
CA ILE A 42 7.23 -2.65 -6.07
C ILE A 42 7.35 -4.12 -6.45
N GLY A 43 6.21 -4.77 -6.68
CA GLY A 43 6.15 -6.06 -7.34
C GLY A 43 6.25 -5.86 -8.85
N CYS A 44 7.36 -6.29 -9.44
CA CYS A 44 7.57 -6.21 -10.88
C CYS A 44 7.81 -7.60 -11.51
N PRO A 45 7.44 -7.79 -12.79
CA PRO A 45 7.84 -8.98 -13.53
C PRO A 45 9.37 -9.13 -13.56
N THR A 46 9.85 -10.37 -13.62
CA THR A 46 11.31 -10.64 -13.65
C THR A 46 12.03 -9.86 -14.75
N TRP A 47 11.42 -9.73 -15.93
CA TRP A 47 12.05 -9.09 -17.08
C TRP A 47 12.27 -7.58 -16.87
N SER A 48 11.46 -6.91 -16.05
CA SER A 48 11.61 -5.47 -15.76
C SER A 48 12.45 -5.20 -14.51
N TYR A 49 12.93 -6.25 -13.81
CA TYR A 49 13.71 -6.12 -12.58
C TYR A 49 14.93 -5.21 -12.72
N ASN A 50 15.76 -5.43 -13.75
CA ASN A 50 16.99 -4.65 -13.92
C ASN A 50 16.70 -3.16 -14.10
N ILE A 51 15.64 -2.84 -14.85
CA ILE A 51 15.21 -1.45 -15.08
C ILE A 51 14.65 -0.88 -13.78
N ALA A 52 13.82 -1.63 -13.06
CA ALA A 52 13.32 -1.23 -11.75
C ALA A 52 14.46 -0.94 -10.77
N LYS A 53 15.45 -1.83 -10.67
CA LYS A 53 16.63 -1.66 -9.80
C LYS A 53 17.49 -0.46 -10.17
N GLN A 54 17.63 -0.18 -11.47
CA GLN A 54 18.43 0.95 -11.95
C GLN A 54 17.74 2.30 -11.69
N HIS A 55 16.42 2.36 -11.82
CA HIS A 55 15.69 3.64 -11.81
C HIS A 55 15.00 3.93 -10.47
N LEU A 56 14.49 2.93 -9.74
CA LEU A 56 13.79 3.17 -8.48
C LEU A 56 14.73 3.77 -7.41
N PRO A 57 14.21 4.63 -6.51
CA PRO A 57 14.96 5.07 -5.34
C PRO A 57 15.43 3.88 -4.49
N ARG A 58 16.59 3.99 -3.84
CA ARG A 58 17.18 2.90 -3.05
C ARG A 58 16.32 2.49 -1.86
N GLU A 59 15.45 3.37 -1.39
CA GLU A 59 14.55 3.12 -0.26
C GLU A 59 13.31 2.32 -0.65
N VAL A 60 13.06 2.15 -1.96
CA VAL A 60 11.95 1.37 -2.49
C VAL A 60 12.38 -0.08 -2.63
N GLY A 61 11.73 -0.98 -1.89
CA GLY A 61 11.97 -2.40 -2.01
C GLY A 61 11.43 -2.95 -3.33
N ILE A 62 12.07 -3.99 -3.86
CA ILE A 62 11.63 -4.66 -5.09
C ILE A 62 11.23 -6.09 -4.76
N ALA A 63 9.99 -6.45 -5.10
CA ALA A 63 9.44 -7.78 -4.95
C ALA A 63 9.42 -8.51 -6.29
N THR A 64 9.78 -9.80 -6.26
CA THR A 64 9.44 -10.69 -7.38
C THR A 64 7.97 -11.11 -7.28
N GLN A 65 7.33 -11.29 -8.44
CA GLN A 65 5.97 -11.83 -8.54
C GLN A 65 6.02 -13.33 -8.90
N GLY A 66 5.11 -14.14 -8.36
CA GLY A 66 4.97 -15.54 -8.79
C GLY A 66 3.66 -16.22 -8.35
N SER A 67 2.92 -16.77 -9.31
CA SER A 67 1.98 -17.89 -9.10
C SER A 67 2.73 -19.19 -9.41
N TYR A 68 2.78 -20.13 -8.48
CA TYR A 68 3.57 -21.37 -8.64
C TYR A 68 2.75 -22.57 -9.12
N LYS A 69 1.51 -22.33 -9.54
CA LYS A 69 0.65 -23.38 -10.08
C LYS A 69 0.89 -23.54 -11.57
N THR A 70 0.93 -24.81 -11.97
CA THR A 70 1.21 -25.33 -13.31
C THR A 70 2.69 -25.43 -13.63
N GLU A 71 3.04 -26.46 -14.40
CA GLU A 71 4.27 -26.58 -15.15
C GLU A 71 4.51 -25.29 -15.95
N ILE A 72 5.08 -24.31 -15.28
CA ILE A 72 5.79 -23.25 -15.95
C ILE A 72 7.03 -23.96 -16.44
N VAL A 73 7.02 -24.25 -17.74
CA VAL A 73 8.17 -23.95 -18.58
C VAL A 73 8.77 -22.69 -17.99
N LEU A 74 9.81 -22.90 -17.18
CA LEU A 74 10.90 -21.99 -16.94
C LEU A 74 11.04 -21.21 -18.23
N ASN A 75 10.44 -20.02 -18.29
CA ASN A 75 10.81 -19.06 -19.30
C ASN A 75 12.16 -18.58 -18.81
N LYS A 76 13.15 -19.43 -19.12
CA LYS A 76 14.55 -19.46 -18.74
C LYS A 76 14.95 -18.29 -17.81
N ARG A 77 15.00 -18.51 -16.48
CA ARG A 77 16.01 -17.97 -15.51
C ARG A 77 15.56 -17.43 -14.13
N THR A 78 14.43 -17.78 -13.53
CA THR A 78 14.22 -17.37 -12.10
C THR A 78 13.74 -18.50 -11.20
N SER A 79 14.69 -19.23 -10.62
CA SER A 79 14.50 -19.93 -9.35
C SER A 79 14.53 -18.93 -8.19
N LEU A 80 13.99 -19.29 -7.02
CA LEU A 80 14.14 -18.47 -5.80
C LEU A 80 15.61 -18.16 -5.47
N GLU A 81 16.53 -19.07 -5.82
CA GLU A 81 17.98 -18.85 -5.75
C GLU A 81 18.43 -17.72 -6.68
N MET A 82 17.93 -17.67 -7.92
CA MET A 82 18.19 -16.56 -8.84
C MET A 82 17.60 -15.25 -8.29
N THR A 83 16.40 -15.28 -7.69
CA THR A 83 15.78 -14.12 -7.04
C THR A 83 16.65 -13.55 -5.92
N SER A 84 17.22 -14.41 -5.06
CA SER A 84 18.18 -13.94 -4.04
C SER A 84 19.46 -13.36 -4.66
N ASN A 85 19.99 -14.01 -5.70
CA ASN A 85 21.21 -13.58 -6.40
C ASN A 85 21.04 -12.27 -7.19
N TYR A 86 19.81 -11.96 -7.63
CA TYR A 86 19.51 -10.69 -8.27
C TYR A 86 19.37 -9.55 -7.26
N GLY A 87 19.19 -9.84 -5.97
CA GLY A 87 19.06 -8.85 -4.89
C GLY A 87 17.65 -8.31 -4.74
N HIS A 88 16.64 -9.18 -4.84
CA HIS A 88 15.28 -8.84 -4.43
C HIS A 88 15.18 -8.87 -2.90
N ASP A 89 14.40 -7.95 -2.33
CA ASP A 89 14.17 -7.90 -0.87
C ASP A 89 12.87 -8.62 -0.47
N TRP A 90 11.97 -8.82 -1.44
CA TRP A 90 10.60 -9.27 -1.22
C TRP A 90 10.15 -10.31 -2.25
N VAL A 91 9.17 -11.12 -1.88
CA VAL A 91 8.38 -11.97 -2.79
C VAL A 91 6.89 -11.79 -2.51
N LEU A 92 6.09 -11.68 -3.58
CA LEU A 92 4.63 -11.68 -3.50
C LEU A 92 4.09 -13.07 -3.85
N LEU A 93 3.35 -13.68 -2.93
CA LEU A 93 2.72 -15.00 -3.06
C LEU A 93 1.20 -14.82 -3.11
N ASN A 94 0.56 -15.12 -4.24
CA ASN A 94 -0.86 -14.84 -4.49
C ASN A 94 -1.73 -16.07 -4.83
N ASP A 95 -1.18 -17.29 -4.82
CA ASP A 95 -1.88 -18.48 -5.35
C ASP A 95 -2.36 -19.44 -4.26
N PHE A 96 -3.52 -19.14 -3.67
CA PHE A 96 -4.14 -19.94 -2.59
C PHE A 96 -5.22 -20.91 -3.08
N GLU A 97 -5.67 -20.79 -4.33
CA GLU A 97 -6.56 -21.79 -4.94
C GLU A 97 -5.77 -23.08 -5.29
N SER A 98 -4.45 -22.97 -5.31
CA SER A 98 -3.34 -23.90 -5.57
C SER A 98 -2.63 -24.51 -4.39
N ASN A 99 -3.34 -25.18 -3.49
CA ASN A 99 -2.77 -25.81 -2.28
C ASN A 99 -1.53 -26.71 -2.46
N ASP A 100 -1.09 -27.05 -3.66
CA ASP A 100 -0.05 -28.07 -3.84
C ASP A 100 1.39 -27.59 -3.55
N ASN A 101 1.68 -26.28 -3.50
CA ASN A 101 3.08 -25.80 -3.33
C ASN A 101 3.29 -24.56 -2.45
N LEU A 102 2.25 -23.98 -1.82
CA LEU A 102 2.41 -22.73 -1.05
C LEU A 102 3.43 -22.87 0.08
N ASP A 103 3.33 -23.93 0.87
CA ASP A 103 4.21 -24.17 2.02
C ASP A 103 5.68 -24.29 1.60
N GLU A 104 5.93 -24.97 0.48
CA GLU A 104 7.27 -25.08 -0.13
C GLU A 104 7.81 -23.71 -0.54
N ASN A 105 6.99 -22.90 -1.22
CA ASN A 105 7.42 -21.58 -1.69
C ASN A 105 7.71 -20.62 -0.55
N VAL A 106 6.88 -20.63 0.50
CA VAL A 106 7.09 -19.84 1.71
C VAL A 106 8.42 -20.23 2.36
N ARG A 107 8.65 -21.53 2.58
CA ARG A 107 9.87 -21.99 3.25
C ARG A 107 11.12 -21.63 2.45
N ARG A 108 11.11 -21.88 1.13
CA ARG A 108 12.23 -21.55 0.25
C ARG A 108 12.49 -20.04 0.18
N ALA A 109 11.44 -19.21 0.23
CA ALA A 109 11.61 -17.76 0.30
C ALA A 109 12.28 -17.33 1.61
N LEU A 110 11.88 -17.91 2.75
CA LEU A 110 12.48 -17.64 4.06
C LEU A 110 13.94 -18.13 4.14
N GLU A 111 14.26 -19.27 3.55
CA GLU A 111 15.62 -19.81 3.43
C GLU A 111 16.52 -18.95 2.53
N ALA A 112 15.93 -18.33 1.50
CA ALA A 112 16.60 -17.38 0.61
C ALA A 112 16.69 -15.94 1.18
N ASP A 113 16.36 -15.76 2.46
CA ASP A 113 16.33 -14.49 3.19
C ASP A 113 15.41 -13.41 2.56
N LEU A 114 14.35 -13.83 1.89
CA LEU A 114 13.35 -12.93 1.32
C LEU A 114 12.26 -12.59 2.35
N LYS A 115 11.79 -11.35 2.32
CA LYS A 115 10.53 -10.97 2.99
C LYS A 115 9.34 -11.40 2.14
N ILE A 116 8.22 -11.74 2.77
CA ILE A 116 7.06 -12.33 2.10
C ILE A 116 5.86 -11.41 2.22
N ILE A 117 5.18 -11.17 1.09
CA ILE A 117 3.81 -10.66 1.05
C ILE A 117 2.92 -11.86 0.72
N ALA A 118 2.21 -12.38 1.72
CA ALA A 118 1.34 -13.54 1.58
C ALA A 118 -0.11 -13.08 1.45
N CYS A 119 -0.75 -13.35 0.31
CA CYS A 119 -2.16 -13.01 0.15
C CYS A 119 -3.07 -13.95 0.97
N VAL A 120 -4.27 -13.53 1.31
CA VAL A 120 -5.36 -14.42 1.74
C VAL A 120 -6.62 -13.84 1.16
N CYS A 121 -7.51 -14.68 0.66
CA CYS A 121 -8.65 -14.19 -0.11
C CYS A 121 -9.94 -14.94 0.17
N GLU A 122 -11.06 -14.28 -0.07
CA GLU A 122 -12.37 -14.91 -0.17
C GLU A 122 -13.02 -14.59 -1.52
N THR A 123 -13.71 -15.59 -2.07
CA THR A 123 -14.44 -15.45 -3.32
C THR A 123 -15.78 -14.74 -3.11
N THR A 124 -16.43 -14.38 -4.22
CA THR A 124 -17.82 -13.90 -4.19
C THR A 124 -18.77 -14.91 -3.53
N ASP A 125 -18.57 -16.20 -3.74
CA ASP A 125 -19.41 -17.24 -3.15
C ASP A 125 -19.17 -17.37 -1.64
N ASP A 126 -17.90 -17.33 -1.21
CA ASP A 126 -17.55 -17.37 0.21
C ASP A 126 -18.19 -16.20 0.96
N ARG A 127 -18.14 -14.99 0.38
CA ARG A 127 -18.74 -13.79 0.99
C ARG A 127 -20.26 -13.90 1.05
N LYS A 128 -20.92 -14.31 -0.03
CA LYS A 128 -22.39 -14.44 -0.09
C LYS A 128 -22.93 -15.48 0.89
N ASN A 129 -22.16 -16.54 1.14
CA ASN A 129 -22.53 -17.62 2.05
C ASN A 129 -22.02 -17.42 3.48
N GLY A 130 -21.45 -16.26 3.82
CA GLY A 130 -20.95 -15.97 5.18
C GLY A 130 -19.72 -16.79 5.60
N ARG A 131 -18.97 -17.35 4.63
CA ARG A 131 -17.82 -18.24 4.84
C ARG A 131 -16.47 -17.50 4.95
N THR A 132 -16.47 -16.16 4.98
CA THR A 132 -15.24 -15.35 5.05
C THR A 132 -14.32 -15.78 6.21
N ARG A 133 -14.84 -15.95 7.42
CA ARG A 133 -14.03 -16.41 8.57
C ARG A 133 -13.40 -17.77 8.31
N GLU A 134 -14.21 -18.74 7.91
CA GLU A 134 -13.77 -20.12 7.66
C GLU A 134 -12.64 -20.18 6.62
N VAL A 135 -12.85 -19.49 5.49
CA VAL A 135 -11.91 -19.51 4.35
C VAL A 135 -10.61 -18.79 4.68
N LEU A 136 -10.66 -17.66 5.38
CA LEU A 136 -9.46 -16.95 5.82
C LEU A 136 -8.70 -17.74 6.89
N PHE A 137 -9.39 -18.34 7.86
CA PHE A 137 -8.74 -19.10 8.93
C PHE A 137 -8.01 -20.32 8.38
N ARG A 138 -8.61 -21.04 7.43
CA ARG A 138 -7.98 -22.17 6.74
C ARG A 138 -6.71 -21.77 6.00
N GLN A 139 -6.72 -20.64 5.28
CA GLN A 139 -5.53 -20.15 4.57
C GLN A 139 -4.43 -19.70 5.53
N LEU A 140 -4.79 -19.02 6.62
CA LEU A 140 -3.85 -18.59 7.64
C LEU A 140 -3.21 -19.78 8.38
N GLU A 141 -3.95 -20.84 8.62
CA GLU A 141 -3.45 -22.08 9.20
C GLU A 141 -2.38 -22.73 8.31
N SER A 142 -2.65 -22.84 7.00
CA SER A 142 -1.65 -23.31 6.02
C SER A 142 -0.41 -22.42 6.04
N LEU A 143 -0.57 -21.09 5.95
CA LEU A 143 0.56 -20.16 6.02
C LEU A 143 1.38 -20.32 7.29
N ALA A 144 0.73 -20.42 8.46
CA ALA A 144 1.43 -20.57 9.73
C ALA A 144 2.18 -21.90 9.85
N SER A 145 1.74 -22.95 9.17
CA SER A 145 2.48 -24.22 9.14
C SER A 145 3.81 -24.12 8.39
N ALA A 146 3.93 -23.16 7.46
CA ALA A 146 5.12 -22.96 6.63
C ALA A 146 6.01 -21.78 7.09
N ILE A 147 5.45 -20.80 7.80
CA ILE A 147 6.18 -19.60 8.25
C ILE A 147 6.85 -19.87 9.60
N SER A 148 8.18 -19.94 9.60
CA SER A 148 8.99 -20.02 10.82
C SER A 148 9.27 -18.67 11.47
N ASP A 149 9.20 -17.57 10.71
CA ASP A 149 9.50 -16.21 11.17
C ASP A 149 8.53 -15.17 10.59
N TRP A 150 7.58 -14.76 11.42
CA TRP A 150 6.54 -13.79 11.07
C TRP A 150 7.05 -12.33 11.01
N SER A 151 8.26 -12.03 11.47
CA SER A 151 8.83 -10.68 11.39
C SER A 151 9.12 -10.25 9.95
N ARG A 152 9.26 -11.23 9.05
CA ARG A 152 9.51 -11.05 7.61
C ARG A 152 8.23 -11.13 6.76
N VAL A 153 7.05 -11.21 7.37
CA VAL A 153 5.79 -11.45 6.67
C VAL A 153 4.84 -10.24 6.73
N VAL A 154 4.22 -9.95 5.59
CA VAL A 154 3.06 -9.07 5.44
C VAL A 154 1.90 -9.92 4.93
N VAL A 155 0.73 -9.82 5.56
CA VAL A 155 -0.47 -10.51 5.09
C VAL A 155 -1.30 -9.54 4.24
N ALA A 156 -1.62 -9.91 3.01
CA ALA A 156 -2.44 -9.12 2.11
C ALA A 156 -3.83 -9.73 1.97
N PHE A 157 -4.85 -9.10 2.55
CA PHE A 157 -6.23 -9.54 2.40
C PHE A 157 -6.78 -9.07 1.03
N GLU A 158 -7.17 -10.01 0.17
CA GLU A 158 -7.77 -9.75 -1.13
C GLU A 158 -9.24 -10.15 -1.19
N ALA A 159 -10.12 -9.16 -1.31
CA ALA A 159 -11.54 -9.37 -1.54
C ALA A 159 -11.81 -9.58 -3.03
N LEU A 160 -11.74 -10.82 -3.53
CA LEU A 160 -11.85 -11.14 -4.97
C LEU A 160 -13.16 -10.66 -5.60
N TRP A 161 -14.23 -10.56 -4.80
CA TRP A 161 -15.53 -10.03 -5.23
C TRP A 161 -15.54 -8.52 -5.49
N ALA A 162 -14.55 -7.79 -4.98
CA ALA A 162 -14.36 -6.34 -5.17
C ALA A 162 -13.13 -6.00 -6.04
N SER A 163 -12.36 -7.01 -6.45
CA SER A 163 -11.16 -6.87 -7.28
C SER A 163 -11.58 -6.97 -8.76
N ASN A 164 -11.37 -5.91 -9.54
CA ASN A 164 -11.67 -5.87 -10.99
C ASN A 164 -13.15 -6.12 -11.39
N THR A 165 -14.09 -6.06 -10.44
CA THR A 165 -15.54 -6.24 -10.69
C THR A 165 -16.33 -4.93 -10.79
N GLY A 166 -15.68 -3.79 -10.49
CA GLY A 166 -16.35 -2.49 -10.31
C GLY A 166 -17.11 -2.34 -8.99
N VAL A 167 -17.16 -3.40 -8.16
CA VAL A 167 -17.71 -3.34 -6.81
C VAL A 167 -16.63 -2.82 -5.85
N ILE A 168 -16.95 -1.77 -5.09
CA ILE A 168 -16.04 -1.22 -4.09
C ILE A 168 -16.46 -1.74 -2.72
N ALA A 169 -15.56 -2.46 -2.03
CA ALA A 169 -15.76 -2.86 -0.66
C ALA A 169 -15.88 -1.64 0.26
N THR A 170 -16.88 -1.65 1.15
CA THR A 170 -17.03 -0.59 2.15
C THR A 170 -15.90 -0.68 3.19
N ASN A 171 -15.57 0.46 3.82
CA ASN A 171 -14.60 0.51 4.92
C ASN A 171 -14.91 -0.48 6.04
N GLN A 172 -16.20 -0.72 6.33
CA GLN A 172 -16.63 -1.68 7.33
C GLN A 172 -16.33 -3.12 6.93
N GLN A 173 -16.60 -3.49 5.67
CA GLN A 173 -16.30 -4.84 5.17
C GLN A 173 -14.79 -5.12 5.16
N VAL A 174 -13.98 -4.13 4.77
CA VAL A 174 -12.52 -4.24 4.84
C VAL A 174 -12.06 -4.41 6.30
N GLN A 175 -12.52 -3.56 7.21
CA GLN A 175 -12.16 -3.65 8.63
C GLN A 175 -12.59 -4.97 9.28
N GLU A 176 -13.77 -5.49 8.93
CA GLU A 176 -14.27 -6.79 9.42
C GLU A 176 -13.31 -7.92 9.05
N ALA A 177 -12.91 -8.00 7.78
CA ALA A 177 -11.99 -9.04 7.32
C ALA A 177 -10.58 -8.91 7.94
N LEU A 178 -10.04 -7.69 8.00
CA LEU A 178 -8.74 -7.44 8.62
C LEU A 178 -8.72 -7.76 10.12
N ALA A 179 -9.83 -7.49 10.82
CA ALA A 179 -9.99 -7.88 12.23
C ALA A 179 -10.01 -9.41 12.38
N LEU A 180 -10.66 -10.16 11.49
CA LEU A 180 -10.62 -11.62 11.51
C LEU A 180 -9.19 -12.15 11.36
N VAL A 181 -8.40 -11.60 10.43
CA VAL A 181 -6.99 -11.98 10.26
C VAL A 181 -6.21 -11.66 11.54
N ARG A 182 -6.37 -10.46 12.10
CA ARG A 182 -5.68 -10.06 13.34
C ARG A 182 -6.02 -10.96 14.53
N ASP A 183 -7.30 -11.28 14.70
CA ASP A 183 -7.80 -12.13 15.78
C ASP A 183 -7.26 -13.56 15.63
N TRP A 184 -7.19 -14.07 14.41
CA TRP A 184 -6.58 -15.36 14.14
C TRP A 184 -5.10 -15.39 14.52
N LEU A 185 -4.32 -14.39 14.09
CA LEU A 185 -2.90 -14.27 14.45
C LEU A 185 -2.74 -14.22 15.97
N ARG A 186 -3.58 -13.46 16.67
CA ARG A 186 -3.50 -13.33 18.13
C ARG A 186 -3.79 -14.66 18.84
N ASN A 187 -4.86 -15.34 18.44
CA ASN A 187 -5.30 -16.56 19.09
C ASN A 187 -4.39 -17.76 18.81
N ASN A 188 -3.71 -17.79 17.67
CA ASN A 188 -2.90 -18.95 17.26
C ASN A 188 -1.39 -18.72 17.40
N LEU A 189 -0.91 -17.49 17.28
CA LEU A 189 0.52 -17.14 17.27
C LEU A 189 0.92 -16.18 18.40
N GLY A 190 -0.04 -15.68 19.18
CA GLY A 190 0.17 -14.81 20.33
C GLY A 190 0.19 -13.32 20.00
N ASP A 191 0.08 -12.50 21.04
CA ASP A 191 -0.06 -11.04 20.95
C ASP A 191 1.10 -10.38 20.18
N ASN A 192 2.33 -10.83 20.40
CA ASN A 192 3.50 -10.21 19.76
C ASN A 192 3.46 -10.35 18.23
N VAL A 193 3.12 -11.53 17.70
CA VAL A 193 2.99 -11.73 16.25
C VAL A 193 1.83 -10.91 15.72
N ALA A 194 0.66 -10.98 16.36
CA ALA A 194 -0.51 -10.24 15.93
C ALA A 194 -0.30 -8.72 15.90
N ASP A 195 0.42 -8.17 16.88
CA ASP A 195 0.63 -6.73 17.00
C ASP A 195 1.74 -6.19 16.09
N THR A 196 2.65 -7.06 15.60
CA THR A 196 3.79 -6.67 14.75
C THR A 196 3.61 -7.01 13.27
N THR A 197 2.92 -8.10 12.92
CA THR A 197 2.64 -8.46 11.53
C THR A 197 1.80 -7.35 10.88
N ARG A 198 2.18 -6.89 9.70
CA ARG A 198 1.40 -5.90 8.95
C ARG A 198 0.32 -6.62 8.16
N ILE A 199 -0.90 -6.08 8.20
CA ILE A 199 -2.00 -6.58 7.36
C ILE A 199 -2.41 -5.46 6.39
N ILE A 200 -2.35 -5.75 5.10
CA ILE A 200 -2.67 -4.80 4.04
C ILE A 200 -3.92 -5.22 3.28
N TYR A 201 -4.58 -4.24 2.66
CA TYR A 201 -5.73 -4.50 1.80
C TYR A 201 -5.31 -4.52 0.32
N SER A 202 -5.63 -5.62 -0.36
CA SER A 202 -5.47 -5.82 -1.80
C SER A 202 -6.85 -5.72 -2.46
N GLY A 203 -7.11 -4.62 -3.17
CA GLY A 203 -8.42 -4.41 -3.79
C GLY A 203 -8.55 -3.02 -4.40
N SER A 204 -9.79 -2.54 -4.48
CA SER A 204 -10.14 -1.24 -5.08
C SER A 204 -9.66 -0.05 -4.24
N VAL A 205 -8.34 0.21 -4.28
CA VAL A 205 -7.67 1.33 -3.60
C VAL A 205 -7.35 2.43 -4.61
N PHE A 206 -7.89 3.62 -4.35
CA PHE A 206 -7.79 4.77 -5.24
C PHE A 206 -7.38 6.02 -4.45
N PRO A 207 -6.88 7.07 -5.11
CA PRO A 207 -6.53 8.33 -4.45
C PRO A 207 -7.67 8.93 -3.62
N TYR A 208 -8.90 8.83 -4.12
CA TYR A 208 -10.07 9.42 -3.46
C TYR A 208 -10.54 8.62 -2.21
N ASN A 209 -10.17 7.35 -2.05
CA ASN A 209 -10.62 6.51 -0.91
C ASN A 209 -9.48 6.10 0.04
N CYS A 210 -8.21 6.18 -0.39
CA CYS A 210 -7.07 5.66 0.36
C CYS A 210 -6.92 6.26 1.76
N HIS A 211 -7.19 7.56 1.94
CA HIS A 211 -7.11 8.21 3.25
C HIS A 211 -8.18 7.75 4.24
N ALA A 212 -9.37 7.35 3.75
CA ALA A 212 -10.42 6.82 4.62
C ALA A 212 -10.08 5.39 5.04
N LEU A 213 -9.57 4.57 4.10
CA LEU A 213 -9.09 3.21 4.38
C LEU A 213 -7.88 3.20 5.32
N ALA A 214 -6.93 4.13 5.17
CA ALA A 214 -5.74 4.23 6.01
C ALA A 214 -6.05 4.49 7.50
N LYS A 215 -7.28 4.92 7.83
CA LYS A 215 -7.75 5.13 9.21
C LYS A 215 -8.29 3.87 9.87
N LEU A 216 -8.44 2.78 9.13
CA LEU A 216 -8.92 1.51 9.68
C LEU A 216 -7.92 0.96 10.71
N LYS A 217 -8.46 0.43 11.81
CA LYS A 217 -7.70 0.00 13.00
C LYS A 217 -6.72 -1.12 12.69
N ASP A 218 -7.12 -2.05 11.82
CA ASP A 218 -6.34 -3.24 11.51
C ASP A 218 -5.63 -3.17 10.16
N LEU A 219 -5.81 -2.08 9.41
CA LEU A 219 -5.17 -1.84 8.12
C LEU A 219 -3.82 -1.13 8.29
N ASP A 220 -2.76 -1.78 7.85
CA ASP A 220 -1.39 -1.28 7.92
C ASP A 220 -0.80 -0.97 6.54
N GLY A 221 -1.64 -0.91 5.51
CA GLY A 221 -1.15 -0.67 4.16
C GLY A 221 -2.08 -1.09 3.03
N PHE A 222 -1.55 -0.99 1.82
CA PHE A 222 -2.26 -1.32 0.57
C PHE A 222 -1.40 -2.19 -0.33
N LEU A 223 -2.06 -3.07 -1.09
CA LEU A 223 -1.52 -3.66 -2.31
C LEU A 223 -2.37 -3.13 -3.47
N VAL A 224 -1.76 -2.30 -4.31
CA VAL A 224 -2.39 -1.68 -5.47
C VAL A 224 -1.93 -2.44 -6.71
N GLY A 225 -2.86 -2.83 -7.59
CA GLY A 225 -2.55 -3.52 -8.84
C GLY A 225 -1.89 -2.63 -9.90
N SER A 226 -2.27 -2.81 -11.16
CA SER A 226 -1.72 -2.07 -12.31
C SER A 226 -1.89 -0.54 -12.19
N ASP A 227 -2.87 -0.07 -11.42
CA ASP A 227 -3.02 1.36 -11.08
C ASP A 227 -1.81 1.95 -10.33
N ALA A 228 -0.94 1.11 -9.78
CA ALA A 228 0.34 1.54 -9.23
C ALA A 228 1.28 2.18 -10.27
N LEU A 229 1.03 1.97 -11.58
CA LEU A 229 1.79 2.59 -12.68
C LEU A 229 1.37 4.03 -12.99
N ASN A 230 0.30 4.50 -12.36
CA ASN A 230 -0.22 5.85 -12.55
C ASN A 230 0.46 6.84 -11.59
N PHE A 231 0.57 8.11 -12.00
CA PHE A 231 1.16 9.18 -11.17
C PHE A 231 0.49 9.33 -9.80
N ASP A 232 -0.79 9.00 -9.73
CA ASP A 232 -1.59 9.09 -8.53
C ASP A 232 -1.23 8.06 -7.46
N PHE A 233 -0.41 7.05 -7.78
CA PHE A 233 0.11 6.09 -6.81
C PHE A 233 0.84 6.79 -5.65
N LEU A 234 1.51 7.92 -5.90
CA LEU A 234 2.17 8.71 -4.87
C LEU A 234 1.19 9.24 -3.80
N GLN A 235 -0.07 9.51 -4.17
CA GLN A 235 -1.10 9.89 -3.19
C GLN A 235 -1.42 8.72 -2.26
N ILE A 236 -1.50 7.50 -2.80
CA ILE A 236 -1.75 6.27 -2.04
C ILE A 236 -0.55 5.96 -1.11
N VAL A 237 0.68 6.09 -1.60
CA VAL A 237 1.91 5.94 -0.79
C VAL A 237 1.89 6.89 0.42
N ASN A 238 1.35 8.08 0.26
CA ASN A 238 1.27 9.10 1.31
C ASN A 238 -0.01 9.01 2.17
N ALA A 239 -0.89 8.05 1.90
CA ALA A 239 -2.06 7.78 2.72
C ALA A 239 -1.64 7.05 4.00
N SER A 240 -1.14 7.80 4.99
CA SER A 240 -0.80 7.24 6.30
C SER A 240 -1.83 7.61 7.37
N ARG A 241 -1.86 6.81 8.44
CA ARG A 241 -2.62 7.07 9.68
C ARG A 241 -2.37 8.48 10.23
N SER A 242 -1.15 8.98 10.11
CA SER A 242 -0.71 10.26 10.66
C SER A 242 -0.88 11.44 9.68
N SER A 243 -1.13 11.17 8.40
CA SER A 243 -1.16 12.20 7.35
C SER A 243 -2.34 13.18 7.52
N HIS A 244 -3.43 12.75 8.13
CA HIS A 244 -4.62 13.60 8.25
C HIS A 244 -4.40 14.79 9.20
N THR A 245 -3.68 14.59 10.30
CA THR A 245 -3.39 15.67 11.26
C THR A 245 -2.48 16.72 10.66
N ALA A 246 -1.42 16.29 9.96
CA ALA A 246 -0.50 17.20 9.26
C ALA A 246 -1.18 17.94 8.10
N LEU A 247 -2.04 17.25 7.33
CA LEU A 247 -2.80 17.85 6.23
C LEU A 247 -3.86 18.84 6.75
N LEU A 248 -4.59 18.50 7.81
CA LEU A 248 -5.54 19.38 8.48
C LEU A 248 -4.83 20.62 9.05
N MET A 249 -3.67 20.45 9.69
CA MET A 249 -2.87 21.57 10.17
C MET A 249 -2.40 22.47 9.03
N LYS A 250 -1.95 21.91 7.91
CA LYS A 250 -1.56 22.68 6.73
C LYS A 250 -2.75 23.41 6.08
N GLN A 251 -3.91 22.77 5.98
CA GLN A 251 -5.14 23.38 5.48
C GLN A 251 -5.64 24.49 6.42
N GLN A 252 -5.55 24.29 7.73
CA GLN A 252 -5.91 25.29 8.73
C GLN A 252 -4.95 26.49 8.68
N GLN A 253 -3.64 26.24 8.53
CA GLN A 253 -2.63 27.29 8.36
C GLN A 253 -2.86 28.10 7.06
N LEU A 254 -3.20 27.43 5.96
CA LEU A 254 -3.57 28.10 4.70
C LEU A 254 -4.84 28.96 4.84
N LYS A 255 -5.87 28.46 5.56
CA LYS A 255 -7.09 29.25 5.86
C LYS A 255 -6.79 30.49 6.70
N VAL A 256 -5.99 30.34 7.76
CA VAL A 256 -5.56 31.47 8.62
C VAL A 256 -4.77 32.49 7.81
N THR A 257 -3.84 32.04 6.96
CA THR A 257 -3.03 32.92 6.10
C THR A 257 -3.90 33.68 5.10
N SER A 258 -4.88 33.01 4.49
CA SER A 258 -5.84 33.64 3.58
C SER A 258 -6.65 34.75 4.28
N HIS A 259 -7.13 34.48 5.51
CA HIS A 259 -7.89 35.45 6.29
C HIS A 259 -7.05 36.68 6.70
N LEU A 260 -5.78 36.47 7.08
CA LEU A 260 -4.83 37.55 7.38
C LEU A 260 -4.57 38.44 6.16
N ILE A 261 -4.35 37.83 4.98
CA ILE A 261 -4.14 38.57 3.73
C ILE A 261 -5.37 39.40 3.37
N GLN A 262 -6.58 38.86 3.58
CA GLN A 262 -7.81 39.58 3.35
C GLN A 262 -7.96 40.80 4.28
N GLY A 263 -7.71 40.63 5.59
CA GLY A 263 -7.74 41.73 6.56
C GLY A 263 -6.74 42.85 6.22
N LEU A 264 -5.50 42.50 5.88
CA LEU A 264 -4.49 43.49 5.47
C LEU A 264 -4.87 44.25 4.19
N ARG A 265 -5.56 43.59 3.25
CA ARG A 265 -6.09 44.26 2.05
C ARG A 265 -7.17 45.28 2.42
N GLU A 266 -8.12 44.89 3.28
CA GLU A 266 -9.20 45.76 3.72
C GLU A 266 -8.67 47.00 4.47
N GLU A 267 -7.71 46.82 5.37
CA GLU A 267 -7.02 47.93 6.06
C GLU A 267 -6.30 48.86 5.09
N TYR A 268 -5.55 48.31 4.12
CA TYR A 268 -4.87 49.11 3.11
C TYR A 268 -5.86 49.95 2.28
N PHE A 269 -6.98 49.37 1.85
CA PHE A 269 -8.01 50.10 1.11
C PHE A 269 -8.71 51.14 1.98
N HIS A 270 -8.98 50.84 3.25
CA HIS A 270 -9.55 51.78 4.20
C HIS A 270 -8.62 52.98 4.41
N HIS A 271 -7.33 52.73 4.68
CA HIS A 271 -6.34 53.78 4.89
C HIS A 271 -6.13 54.66 3.65
N LYS A 272 -6.12 54.04 2.45
CA LYS A 272 -6.03 54.76 1.17
C LYS A 272 -7.30 55.59 0.89
N SER A 273 -8.47 55.13 1.33
CA SER A 273 -9.72 55.88 1.23
C SER A 273 -9.74 57.11 2.17
N LEU A 274 -9.20 56.97 3.38
CA LEU A 274 -9.07 58.07 4.34
C LEU A 274 -8.06 59.12 3.86
N GLN A 275 -6.93 58.70 3.28
CA GLN A 275 -5.97 59.62 2.68
C GLN A 275 -6.55 60.39 1.48
N ARG A 276 -7.39 59.74 0.65
CA ARG A 276 -8.11 60.42 -0.44
C ARG A 276 -9.15 61.43 0.05
N LYS A 277 -9.77 61.20 1.22
CA LYS A 277 -10.72 62.16 1.83
C LYS A 277 -10.05 63.37 2.48
N ARG A 278 -8.78 63.28 2.88
CA ARG A 278 -8.01 64.38 3.49
C ARG A 278 -7.51 65.44 2.50
N PHE A 279 -7.54 65.16 1.20
CA PHE A 279 -7.22 66.12 0.15
C PHE A 279 -8.44 66.28 -0.78
N PRO A 280 -9.43 67.12 -0.44
CA PRO A 280 -10.46 67.46 -1.41
C PRO A 280 -9.77 68.09 -2.63
N LYS A 281 -10.12 67.59 -3.82
CA LYS A 281 -9.66 68.15 -5.11
C LYS A 281 -9.82 69.67 -5.04
N ARG A 282 -8.70 70.41 -5.02
CA ARG A 282 -8.72 71.83 -5.39
C ARG A 282 -9.11 71.87 -6.86
N TYR A 283 -10.37 72.22 -7.12
CA TYR A 283 -10.80 72.62 -8.44
C TYR A 283 -10.04 73.91 -8.79
N ILE A 284 -9.21 73.81 -9.83
CA ILE A 284 -8.79 74.95 -10.66
C ILE A 284 -9.56 74.79 -11.96
#